data_AF-A0A6A1VHT2-F1
#
_entry.id   AF-A0A6A1VHT2-F1
#
_cell.length_a   1.000
_cell.length_b   1.000
_cell.length_c   1.000
_cell.angle_alpha   90.00
_cell.angle_beta   90.00
_cell.angle_gamma   90.00
#
_symmetry.space_group_name_H-M   'P 1'
#
loop_
_entity.id
_entity.type
_entity.pdbx_description
1 polymer ?
#
loop_
_entity_poly.entity_id
_entity_poly.type
_entity_poly.pdbx_seq_one_letter_code
_entity_poly.pdbx_strand_id
1 'polypeptide(L)'
;MRVVDEFEKWKGYVREIGFEICFREYHDKVLEGTRPCSRFDIPMGTGKIPEHMHCPHCPRVMETFISFKCCHVDGAMNGLH
;
A
#
# COMPACT_ATOMS: atom_id res chain seq x y z
N MET A 1 16.15 -4.68 6.63
CA MET A 1 14.73 -4.84 7.04
C MET A 1 14.42 -3.59 7.82
N ARG A 2 13.59 -2.68 7.31
CA ARG A 2 13.55 -1.27 7.78
C ARG A 2 13.42 -1.10 9.30
N VAL A 3 12.70 -1.99 9.98
CA VAL A 3 12.59 -2.00 11.45
C VAL A 3 13.95 -2.17 12.14
N VAL A 4 14.81 -3.05 11.61
CA VAL A 4 16.18 -3.29 12.08
C VAL A 4 17.09 -2.13 11.69
N ASP A 5 16.95 -1.62 10.46
CA ASP A 5 17.77 -0.52 9.96
C ASP A 5 17.52 0.79 10.76
N GLU A 6 16.33 0.91 11.36
CA GLU A 6 15.91 2.04 12.19
C GLU A 6 15.96 1.77 13.70
N PHE A 7 16.70 0.73 14.14
CA PHE A 7 16.79 0.34 15.56
C PHE A 7 17.12 1.51 16.49
N GLU A 8 18.03 2.38 16.07
CA GLU A 8 18.42 3.60 16.82
C GLU A 8 17.24 4.53 17.15
N LYS A 9 16.19 4.54 16.31
CA LYS A 9 15.02 5.42 16.47
C LYS A 9 14.06 4.95 17.55
N TRP A 10 14.05 3.65 17.89
CA TRP A 10 13.05 3.08 18.79
C TRP A 10 13.64 2.28 19.95
N LYS A 11 14.95 1.97 19.94
CA LYS A 11 15.62 1.24 21.03
C LYS A 11 15.47 1.87 22.42
N GLY A 12 15.21 3.18 22.50
CA GLY A 12 14.99 3.90 23.76
C GLY A 12 13.80 3.36 24.54
N TYR A 13 12.74 2.96 23.85
CA TYR A 13 11.51 2.45 24.46
C TYR A 13 11.65 1.02 24.99
N VAL A 14 12.68 0.27 24.56
CA VAL A 14 12.87 -1.14 24.94
C VAL A 14 13.00 -1.33 26.45
N ARG A 15 13.59 -0.35 27.14
CA ARG A 15 13.73 -0.37 28.60
C ARG A 15 12.41 -0.10 29.34
N GLU A 16 11.46 0.54 28.68
CA GLU A 16 10.19 0.97 29.28
C GLU A 16 9.07 -0.04 29.05
N ILE A 17 8.95 -0.56 27.84
CA ILE A 17 7.83 -1.43 27.43
C ILE A 17 8.27 -2.82 26.94
N GLY A 18 9.58 -3.09 26.90
CA GLY A 18 10.14 -4.38 26.50
C GLY A 18 10.34 -4.53 24.98
N PHE A 19 11.33 -5.35 24.61
CA PHE A 19 11.76 -5.51 23.22
C PHE A 19 10.64 -6.00 22.29
N GLU A 20 9.91 -7.04 22.70
CA GLU A 20 8.86 -7.65 21.88
C GLU A 20 7.76 -6.63 21.52
N ILE A 21 7.32 -5.84 22.51
CA ILE A 21 6.27 -4.84 22.33
C ILE A 21 6.77 -3.70 21.45
N CYS A 22 7.95 -3.13 21.76
CA CYS A 22 8.55 -2.09 20.92
C CYS A 22 8.73 -2.51 19.47
N PHE A 23 9.26 -3.73 19.27
CA PHE A 23 9.54 -4.25 17.94
C PHE A 23 8.27 -4.43 17.15
N ARG A 24 7.22 -5.01 17.75
CA ARG A 24 5.90 -5.19 17.11
C ARG A 24 5.28 -3.85 16.73
N GLU A 25 5.21 -2.88 17.65
CA GLU A 25 4.60 -1.58 17.36
C GLU A 25 5.35 -0.80 16.29
N TYR A 26 6.69 -0.78 16.34
CA TYR A 26 7.49 -0.11 15.32
C TYR A 26 7.39 -0.83 13.97
N HIS A 27 7.37 -2.15 13.99
CA HIS A 27 7.16 -2.98 12.79
C HIS A 27 5.81 -2.67 12.12
N ASP A 28 4.73 -2.64 12.89
CA ASP A 28 3.40 -2.37 12.37
C ASP A 28 3.31 -0.95 11.80
N LYS A 29 3.90 0.04 12.48
CA LYS A 29 4.01 1.42 11.98
C LYS A 29 4.80 1.53 10.67
N VAL A 30 5.92 0.82 10.57
CA VAL A 30 6.75 0.78 9.35
C VAL A 30 6.01 0.08 8.20
N LEU A 31 5.21 -0.95 8.50
CA LEU A 31 4.36 -1.61 7.51
C LEU A 31 3.14 -0.80 7.10
N GLU A 32 2.55 0.00 7.99
CA GLU A 32 1.41 0.87 7.67
C GLU A 32 1.72 1.86 6.55
N GLY A 33 2.89 2.50 6.58
CA GLY A 33 3.33 3.40 5.49
C GLY A 33 3.76 2.69 4.21
N THR A 34 3.74 1.35 4.21
CA THR A 34 4.35 0.51 3.18
C THR A 34 3.51 -0.72 2.93
N ARG A 35 2.19 -0.57 3.03
CA ARG A 35 1.26 -1.53 2.45
C ARG A 35 1.50 -1.41 0.95
N PRO A 36 2.30 -2.29 0.33
CA PRO A 36 2.48 -2.19 -1.10
C PRO A 36 1.13 -2.59 -1.66
N CYS A 37 0.38 -1.64 -2.21
CA CYS A 37 -0.75 -2.00 -3.04
C CYS A 37 -0.18 -2.94 -4.10
N SER A 38 -0.58 -4.21 -4.04
CA SER A 38 -0.11 -5.19 -5.00
C SER A 38 -0.58 -4.73 -6.37
N ARG A 39 0.38 -4.38 -7.23
CA ARG A 39 0.08 -3.97 -8.60
C ARG A 39 -0.20 -5.24 -9.40
N PHE A 40 -1.41 -5.32 -9.95
CA PHE A 40 -1.81 -6.38 -10.87
C PHE A 40 -1.96 -5.77 -12.26
N ASP A 41 -1.21 -6.28 -13.22
CA ASP A 41 -1.40 -5.93 -14.63
C ASP A 41 -2.31 -6.99 -15.25
N ILE A 42 -3.52 -6.59 -15.67
CA ILE A 42 -4.48 -7.49 -16.33
C ILE A 42 -4.29 -7.36 -17.85
N PRO A 43 -3.86 -8.42 -18.55
CA PRO A 43 -3.69 -8.36 -19.99
C PRO A 43 -5.06 -8.21 -20.68
N MET A 44 -5.11 -7.33 -21.68
CA MET A 44 -6.33 -6.92 -22.41
C MET A 44 -7.06 -8.08 -23.13
N GLY A 45 -6.41 -9.24 -23.29
CA GLY A 45 -6.92 -10.38 -24.04
C GLY A 45 -7.95 -11.26 -23.31
N THR A 46 -8.20 -11.03 -22.02
CA THR A 46 -9.02 -11.96 -21.20
C THR A 46 -10.52 -11.64 -21.22
N GLY A 47 -10.92 -10.51 -21.81
CA GLY A 47 -12.33 -10.11 -22.00
C GLY A 47 -13.16 -9.86 -20.72
N LYS A 48 -12.65 -10.21 -19.54
CA LYS A 48 -13.32 -10.06 -18.25
C LYS A 48 -12.31 -9.57 -17.23
N ILE A 49 -12.43 -8.31 -16.83
CA ILE A 49 -11.72 -7.78 -15.67
C ILE A 49 -12.42 -8.38 -14.44
N PRO A 50 -11.70 -8.98 -13.47
CA PRO A 50 -12.33 -9.51 -12.27
C PRO A 50 -13.08 -8.42 -11.53
N GLU A 51 -14.36 -8.63 -11.26
CA GLU A 51 -15.18 -7.71 -10.45
C GLU A 51 -14.67 -7.64 -9.01
N HIS A 52 -14.06 -8.73 -8.52
CA HIS A 52 -13.56 -8.85 -7.16
C HIS A 52 -12.21 -9.57 -7.17
N MET A 53 -11.20 -8.98 -6.53
CA MET A 53 -9.91 -9.62 -6.24
C MET A 53 -9.64 -9.59 -4.74
N HIS A 54 -9.03 -10.65 -4.19
CA HIS A 54 -8.64 -10.66 -2.79
C HIS A 54 -7.26 -10.03 -2.63
N CYS A 55 -7.08 -9.23 -1.59
CA CYS A 55 -5.76 -8.69 -1.25
C CYS A 55 -4.82 -9.84 -0.85
N PRO A 56 -3.62 -9.97 -1.43
CA PRO A 56 -2.68 -11.04 -1.08
C PRO A 56 -2.09 -10.88 0.33
N HIS A 57 -2.36 -9.77 1.00
CA HIS A 57 -1.83 -9.43 2.32
C HIS A 57 -2.91 -9.35 3.42
N CYS A 58 -4.20 -9.42 3.09
CA CYS A 58 -5.28 -9.34 4.09
C CYS A 58 -6.59 -9.95 3.57
N PRO A 59 -7.57 -10.28 4.43
CA PRO A 59 -8.80 -10.95 4.01
C PRO A 59 -9.81 -10.03 3.28
N ARG A 60 -9.41 -8.81 2.91
CA ARG A 60 -10.30 -7.82 2.28
C ARG A 60 -10.34 -8.02 0.77
N VAL A 61 -11.51 -7.76 0.20
CA VAL A 61 -11.70 -7.66 -1.25
C VAL A 61 -11.25 -6.27 -1.71
N MET A 62 -10.53 -6.23 -2.83
CA MET A 62 -10.03 -5.01 -3.47
C MET A 62 -11.09 -4.43 -4.40
N GLU A 63 -11.13 -3.09 -4.47
CA GLU A 63 -11.93 -2.36 -5.46
C GLU A 63 -11.21 -2.33 -6.82
N THR A 64 -11.98 -2.43 -7.90
CA THR A 64 -11.46 -2.38 -9.28
C THR A 64 -11.67 -0.98 -9.86
N PHE A 65 -10.58 -0.34 -10.32
CA PHE A 65 -10.62 0.93 -11.05
C PHE A 65 -9.98 0.79 -12.43
N ILE A 66 -10.66 1.32 -13.45
CA ILE A 66 -10.13 1.44 -14.82
C ILE A 66 -10.02 2.94 -15.11
N SER A 67 -8.86 3.40 -15.54
CA SER A 67 -8.64 4.80 -15.90
C SER A 67 -8.06 4.91 -17.31
N PHE A 68 -8.73 5.70 -18.16
CA PHE A 68 -8.25 6.04 -19.48
C PHE A 68 -7.66 7.44 -19.44
N LYS A 69 -6.42 7.62 -19.92
CA LYS A 69 -5.81 8.94 -20.11
C LYS A 69 -5.61 9.15 -21.61
N CYS A 70 -6.05 10.31 -22.10
CA CYS A 70 -5.74 10.75 -23.45
C CYS A 70 -4.26 11.17 -23.52
N CYS A 71 -3.57 10.85 -24.62
CA CYS A 71 -2.20 11.28 -24.86
C CYS A 71 -2.10 12.77 -25.23
N HIS A 72 -3.23 13.43 -25.50
CA HIS A 72 -3.30 14.85 -25.73
C HIS A 72 -3.45 15.58 -24.40
N VAL A 73 -2.45 16.39 -24.04
CA VAL A 73 -2.61 17.42 -23.02
C VAL A 73 -3.30 18.58 -23.72
N ASP A 74 -4.63 18.53 -23.81
CA ASP A 74 -5.39 19.74 -24.09
C ASP A 74 -5.29 20.60 -22.82
N GLY A 75 -4.32 21.51 -22.84
CA GLY A 75 -4.13 22.50 -21.80
C GLY A 75 -5.45 23.23 -21.56
N ALA A 76 -5.87 23.19 -20.30
CA ALA A 76 -7.06 23.82 -19.72
C ALA A 76 -8.40 23.12 -19.97
N MET A 77 -8.84 22.36 -18.96
CA MET A 77 -10.15 22.57 -18.34
C MET A 77 -10.01 22.27 -16.84
N ASN A 78 -9.82 23.33 -16.05
CA ASN A 78 -10.40 23.39 -14.71
C ASN A 78 -11.91 23.12 -14.85
N GLY A 79 -12.49 22.24 -14.04
CA GLY A 79 -13.94 22.08 -14.01
C GLY A 79 -14.40 20.90 -13.17
N LEU A 80 -14.87 21.22 -11.96
CA LEU A 80 -15.89 20.52 -11.15
C LEU A 80 -16.19 19.05 -11.51
N HIS A 81 -15.91 18.13 -10.57
CA HIS A 81 -16.93 17.62 -9.65
C HIS A 81 -16.24 16.93 -8.47
#